data_AF-A0A0G1DWZ7-F1
#
_entry.id   AF-A0A0G1DWZ7-F1
#
_cell.length_a   1.000
_cell.length_b   1.000
_cell.length_c   1.000
_cell.angle_alpha   90.00
_cell.angle_beta   90.00
_cell.angle_gamma   90.00
#
_symmetry.space_group_name_H-M   'P 1'
#
loop_
_entity.id
_entity.type
_entity.pdbx_description
1 polymer ?
#
loop_
_entity_poly.entity_id
_entity_poly.type
_entity_poly.pdbx_seq_one_letter_code
_entity_poly.pdbx_strand_id
1 'polypeptide(L)'
;MNLDNRQKYIFEIVVEEFIKSARPVGSEFLAENYDLEVSSATIRNDLAFLEELGFLAKPHTSGGRVPTSRGWHFFIEEIRESDELSQSEMARLNLLTSELLSTSQEIMSCVSKIFPEVSDEFFKKFLIKKLFQNYDRRK
;
A
#
# COMPACT_ATOMS: atom_id res chain seq x y z
N MET A 1 -12.97 -9.23 -16.10
CA MET A 1 -13.09 -7.74 -16.07
C MET A 1 -12.14 -7.22 -17.13
N ASN A 2 -12.57 -6.35 -18.05
CA ASN A 2 -11.73 -5.87 -19.14
C ASN A 2 -11.42 -4.39 -18.92
N LEU A 3 -10.19 -4.08 -18.52
CA LEU A 3 -9.67 -2.70 -18.50
C LEU A 3 -9.33 -2.30 -19.94
N ASP A 4 -9.61 -1.05 -20.30
CA ASP A 4 -9.12 -0.52 -21.57
C ASP A 4 -7.57 -0.41 -21.56
N ASN A 5 -6.96 -0.27 -22.74
CA ASN A 5 -5.50 -0.22 -22.85
C ASN A 5 -4.89 0.98 -22.10
N ARG A 6 -5.58 2.12 -22.05
CA ARG A 6 -5.10 3.32 -21.34
C ARG A 6 -5.13 3.09 -19.82
N GLN A 7 -6.21 2.50 -19.30
CA GLN A 7 -6.37 2.18 -17.88
C GLN A 7 -5.34 1.16 -17.42
N LYS A 8 -5.07 0.13 -18.24
CA LYS A 8 -3.98 -0.83 -17.97
C LYS A 8 -2.63 -0.11 -17.92
N TYR A 9 -2.35 0.75 -18.89
CA TYR A 9 -1.09 1.49 -18.96
C TYR A 9 -0.92 2.49 -17.80
N ILE A 10 -1.98 3.22 -17.44
CA ILE A 10 -1.98 4.10 -16.26
C ILE A 10 -1.73 3.29 -14.99
N PHE A 11 -2.38 2.13 -14.85
CA PHE A 11 -2.18 1.27 -13.69
C PHE A 11 -0.74 0.73 -13.61
N GLU A 12 -0.17 0.29 -14.74
CA GLU A 12 1.23 -0.13 -14.85
C GLU A 12 2.19 0.97 -14.37
N ILE A 13 2.05 2.19 -14.91
CA ILE A 13 2.88 3.33 -14.52
C ILE A 13 2.76 3.63 -13.02
N VAL A 14 1.53 3.60 -12.47
CA VAL A 14 1.31 3.83 -11.03
C VAL A 14 2.05 2.80 -10.18
N VAL A 15 2.00 1.53 -10.57
CA VAL A 15 2.71 0.46 -9.85
C VAL A 15 4.22 0.66 -9.94
N GLU A 16 4.76 0.91 -11.14
CA GLU A 16 6.20 1.14 -11.32
C GLU A 16 6.73 2.34 -10.54
N GLU A 17 5.99 3.45 -10.55
CA GLU A 17 6.37 4.64 -9.80
C GLU A 17 6.30 4.39 -8.29
N PHE A 18 5.31 3.62 -7.85
CA PHE A 18 5.22 3.23 -6.44
C PHE A 18 6.38 2.32 -6.02
N ILE A 19 6.85 1.39 -6.87
CA ILE A 19 8.04 0.56 -6.59
C ILE A 19 9.29 1.45 -6.38
N LYS A 20 9.45 2.50 -7.20
CA LYS A 20 10.61 3.39 -7.15
C LYS A 20 10.58 4.33 -5.95
N SER A 21 9.42 4.88 -5.63
CA SER A 21 9.29 6.01 -4.70
C SER A 21 8.71 5.64 -3.32
N ALA A 22 7.97 4.53 -3.24
CA ALA A 22 7.10 4.18 -2.11
C ALA A 22 6.13 5.31 -1.70
N ARG A 23 5.76 6.19 -2.64
CA ARG A 23 4.87 7.35 -2.41
C ARG A 23 3.57 7.22 -3.20
N PRO A 24 2.44 7.73 -2.68
CA PRO A 24 1.19 7.76 -3.43
C PRO A 24 1.31 8.57 -4.73
N VAL A 25 0.84 8.00 -5.85
CA VAL A 25 1.01 8.57 -7.20
C VAL A 25 -0.22 9.37 -7.61
N GLY A 26 -0.03 10.65 -7.94
CA GLY A 26 -1.10 11.60 -8.27
C GLY A 26 -1.29 11.80 -9.78
N SER A 27 -2.47 12.28 -10.19
CA SER A 27 -2.77 12.51 -11.61
C SER A 27 -1.95 13.66 -12.23
N GLU A 28 -1.62 14.71 -11.46
CA GLU A 28 -0.73 15.78 -11.92
C GLU A 28 0.68 15.25 -12.20
N PHE A 29 1.23 14.48 -11.26
CA PHE A 29 2.53 13.83 -11.46
C PHE A 29 2.53 12.97 -12.73
N LEU A 30 1.50 12.15 -12.94
CA LEU A 30 1.40 11.32 -14.14
C LEU A 30 1.31 12.16 -15.41
N ALA A 31 0.51 13.22 -15.42
CA ALA A 31 0.35 14.10 -16.57
C ALA A 31 1.64 14.88 -16.93
N GLU A 32 2.46 15.22 -15.93
CA GLU A 32 3.70 15.98 -16.12
C GLU A 32 4.88 15.10 -16.53
N ASN A 33 4.94 13.87 -16.05
CA ASN A 33 6.11 12.99 -16.19
C ASN A 33 5.94 11.89 -17.24
N TYR A 34 4.71 11.66 -17.73
CA TYR A 34 4.41 10.62 -18.71
C TYR A 34 3.57 11.18 -19.86
N ASP A 35 3.87 10.74 -21.08
CA ASP A 35 3.16 11.16 -22.29
C ASP A 35 1.87 10.33 -22.49
N LEU A 36 0.84 10.67 -21.73
CA LEU A 36 -0.44 9.95 -21.72
C LEU A 36 -1.48 10.51 -22.70
N GLU A 37 -1.15 11.58 -23.43
CA GLU A 37 -2.04 12.30 -24.37
C GLU A 37 -3.42 12.72 -23.78
N VAL A 38 -3.55 12.76 -22.46
CA VAL A 38 -4.79 13.12 -21.76
C VAL A 38 -4.55 14.10 -20.61
N SER A 39 -5.58 14.85 -20.24
CA SER A 39 -5.50 15.80 -19.13
C SER A 39 -5.37 15.11 -17.77
N SER A 40 -4.80 15.81 -16.78
CA SER A 40 -4.79 15.36 -15.37
C SER A 40 -6.20 15.05 -14.83
N ALA A 41 -7.23 15.76 -15.31
CA ALA A 41 -8.62 15.47 -14.94
C ALA A 41 -9.08 14.10 -15.48
N THR A 42 -8.73 13.76 -16.71
CA THR A 42 -9.01 12.43 -17.30
C THR A 42 -8.28 11.33 -16.54
N ILE A 43 -6.98 11.52 -16.26
CA ILE A 43 -6.19 10.57 -15.47
C ILE A 43 -6.78 10.40 -14.07
N ARG A 44 -7.24 11.48 -13.44
CA ARG A 44 -7.89 11.41 -12.13
C ARG A 44 -9.14 10.52 -12.16
N ASN A 45 -9.90 10.54 -13.24
CA ASN A 45 -11.07 9.68 -13.43
C ASN A 45 -10.66 8.22 -13.62
N ASP A 46 -9.65 7.95 -14.45
CA ASP A 46 -9.13 6.59 -14.63
C ASP A 46 -8.58 6.02 -13.30
N LEU A 47 -7.85 6.83 -12.52
CA LEU A 47 -7.38 6.45 -11.18
C LEU A 47 -8.53 6.19 -10.20
N ALA A 48 -9.63 6.93 -10.28
CA ALA A 48 -10.82 6.70 -9.46
C ALA A 48 -11.52 5.41 -9.87
N PHE A 49 -11.62 5.13 -11.16
CA PHE A 49 -12.18 3.88 -11.67
C PHE A 49 -11.35 2.65 -11.23
N LEU A 50 -10.02 2.74 -11.31
CA LEU A 50 -9.12 1.70 -10.81
C LEU A 50 -9.23 1.49 -9.28
N GLU A 51 -9.53 2.56 -8.54
CA GLU A 51 -9.83 2.51 -7.11
C GLU A 51 -11.17 1.82 -6.82
N GLU A 52 -12.23 2.13 -7.57
CA GLU A 52 -13.53 1.46 -7.47
C GLU A 52 -13.45 -0.04 -7.77
N LEU A 53 -12.59 -0.42 -8.72
CA LEU A 53 -12.30 -1.83 -9.01
C LEU A 53 -11.44 -2.50 -7.93
N GLY A 54 -10.91 -1.74 -6.97
CA GLY A 54 -10.09 -2.22 -5.87
C GLY A 54 -8.66 -2.56 -6.25
N PHE A 55 -8.17 -2.12 -7.41
CA PHE A 55 -6.76 -2.27 -7.80
C PHE A 55 -5.88 -1.20 -7.16
N LEU A 56 -6.43 0.00 -6.99
CA LEU A 56 -5.80 1.11 -6.30
C LEU A 56 -6.55 1.45 -5.01
N ALA A 57 -5.87 2.10 -4.09
CA ALA A 57 -6.49 2.70 -2.91
C ALA A 57 -5.92 4.08 -2.66
N LYS A 58 -6.72 4.93 -2.02
CA LYS A 58 -6.32 6.25 -1.61
C LYS A 58 -6.00 6.25 -0.09
N PRO A 59 -4.72 6.40 0.31
CA PRO A 59 -4.35 6.35 1.73
C PRO A 59 -4.86 7.57 2.53
N HIS A 60 -5.00 8.73 1.89
CA HIS A 60 -5.50 9.97 2.50
C HIS A 60 -6.39 10.74 1.52
N THR A 61 -7.36 11.49 2.03
CA THR A 61 -8.42 12.17 1.24
C THR A 61 -7.90 13.16 0.17
N SER A 62 -6.67 13.65 0.28
CA SER A 62 -6.01 14.54 -0.71
C SER A 62 -4.87 13.90 -1.50
N GLY A 63 -4.48 12.66 -1.18
CA GLY A 63 -3.29 12.01 -1.72
C GLY A 63 -3.47 11.34 -3.08
N GLY A 64 -2.33 10.95 -3.67
CA GLY A 64 -2.28 10.03 -4.81
C GLY A 64 -2.82 8.63 -4.48
N ARG A 65 -2.64 7.69 -5.39
CA ARG A 65 -3.11 6.30 -5.25
C ARG A 65 -1.92 5.38 -4.98
N VAL A 66 -2.18 4.28 -4.29
CA VAL A 66 -1.22 3.20 -4.07
C VAL A 66 -1.83 1.87 -4.54
N PRO A 67 -1.02 0.91 -5.02
CA PRO A 67 -1.51 -0.41 -5.37
C PRO A 67 -2.06 -1.14 -4.14
N THR A 68 -3.22 -1.78 -4.27
CA THR A 68 -3.75 -2.69 -3.24
C THR A 68 -3.11 -4.07 -3.40
N SER A 69 -3.35 -4.97 -2.44
CA SER A 69 -3.01 -6.39 -2.61
C SER A 69 -3.58 -6.97 -3.90
N ARG A 70 -4.82 -6.63 -4.26
CA ARG A 70 -5.45 -7.08 -5.51
C ARG A 70 -4.78 -6.44 -6.74
N GLY A 71 -4.41 -5.17 -6.67
CA GLY A 71 -3.64 -4.49 -7.72
C GLY A 71 -2.31 -5.19 -7.98
N TRP A 72 -1.57 -5.57 -6.94
CA TRP A 72 -0.31 -6.30 -7.09
C TRP A 72 -0.47 -7.64 -7.81
N HIS A 73 -1.51 -8.42 -7.46
CA HIS A 73 -1.78 -9.68 -8.16
C HIS A 73 -2.09 -9.43 -9.63
N PHE A 74 -2.97 -8.47 -9.92
CA PHE A 74 -3.28 -8.10 -11.30
C PHE A 74 -2.05 -7.62 -12.09
N PHE A 75 -1.16 -6.84 -11.48
CA PHE A 75 0.09 -6.40 -12.10
C PHE A 75 1.00 -7.57 -12.50
N ILE A 76 1.12 -8.57 -11.62
CA ILE A 76 1.98 -9.75 -11.83
C ILE A 76 1.33 -10.72 -12.82
N GLU A 77 0.01 -10.89 -12.81
CA GLU A 77 -0.67 -11.89 -13.63
C GLU A 77 -0.95 -11.40 -15.06
N GLU A 78 -1.25 -10.12 -15.23
CA GLU A 78 -1.86 -9.60 -16.48
C GLU A 78 -1.04 -8.52 -17.19
N ILE A 79 -0.02 -7.96 -16.53
CA ILE A 79 0.78 -6.85 -17.08
C ILE A 79 2.24 -7.28 -17.24
N ARG A 80 2.83 -7.83 -16.19
CA ARG A 80 4.24 -8.21 -16.20
C ARG A 80 4.37 -9.71 -16.39
N GLU A 81 4.94 -10.14 -17.51
CA GLU A 81 5.41 -11.52 -17.63
C GLU A 81 6.51 -11.75 -16.59
N SER A 82 6.40 -12.84 -15.83
CA SER A 82 7.38 -13.17 -14.79
C SER A 82 8.66 -13.69 -15.44
N ASP A 83 9.73 -12.91 -15.38
CA ASP A 83 11.08 -13.45 -15.53
C ASP A 83 11.43 -14.30 -14.30
N GLU A 84 12.07 -15.45 -14.52
CA GLU A 84 12.59 -16.26 -13.42
C GLU A 84 13.67 -15.49 -12.66
N LEU A 85 13.52 -15.37 -11.34
CA LEU A 85 14.54 -14.78 -10.49
C LEU A 85 15.82 -15.62 -10.55
N SER A 86 16.96 -14.96 -10.73
CA SER A 86 18.25 -15.64 -10.63
C SER A 86 18.52 -16.09 -9.19
N GLN A 87 19.38 -17.10 -9.02
CA GLN A 87 19.76 -17.59 -7.69
C GLN A 87 20.36 -16.50 -6.80
N SER A 88 21.10 -15.56 -7.38
CA SER A 88 21.70 -14.44 -6.62
C SER A 88 20.65 -13.44 -6.14
N GLU A 89 19.63 -13.15 -6.96
CA GLU A 89 18.50 -12.29 -6.57
C GLU A 89 17.67 -12.94 -5.47
N MET A 90 17.37 -14.23 -5.60
CA MET A 90 16.63 -14.97 -4.57
C MET A 90 17.41 -15.07 -3.26
N ALA A 91 18.73 -15.29 -3.31
CA ALA A 91 19.59 -15.26 -2.13
C ALA A 91 19.58 -13.88 -1.45
N ARG A 92 19.66 -12.80 -2.24
CA ARG A 92 19.60 -11.43 -1.72
C ARG A 92 18.24 -11.12 -1.08
N LEU A 93 17.14 -11.54 -1.70
CA LEU A 93 15.79 -11.37 -1.14
C LEU A 93 15.65 -12.09 0.21
N ASN A 94 16.12 -13.33 0.29
CA ASN A 94 16.08 -14.12 1.54
C ASN A 94 16.90 -13.45 2.65
N LEU A 95 18.06 -12.88 2.33
CA LEU A 95 18.89 -12.13 3.28
C LEU A 95 18.17 -10.89 3.82
N LEU A 96 17.64 -10.04 2.92
CA LEU A 96 16.91 -8.83 3.33
C LEU A 96 15.67 -9.16 4.16
N THR A 97 14.98 -10.25 3.82
CA THR A 97 13.80 -10.71 4.54
C THR A 97 14.16 -11.20 5.95
N SER A 98 15.26 -11.94 6.10
CA SER A 98 15.69 -12.42 7.41
C SER A 98 16.15 -11.30 8.33
N GLU A 99 16.84 -10.29 7.80
CA GLU A 99 17.23 -9.08 8.54
C GLU A 99 15.98 -8.33 9.05
N LEU A 100 14.98 -8.10 8.20
CA LEU A 100 13.74 -7.44 8.57
C LEU A 100 12.98 -8.20 9.69
N LEU A 101 12.92 -9.53 9.58
CA LEU A 101 12.30 -10.39 10.59
C LEU A 101 13.03 -10.30 11.93
N SER A 102 14.37 -10.27 11.92
CA SER A 102 15.18 -10.09 13.14
C SER A 102 14.88 -8.74 13.81
N THR A 103 14.90 -7.65 13.04
CA THR A 103 14.58 -6.31 13.56
C THR A 103 13.16 -6.26 14.13
N SER A 104 12.19 -6.89 13.47
CA SER A 104 10.81 -6.97 13.98
C SER A 104 10.74 -7.69 15.34
N GLN A 105 11.47 -8.80 15.49
CA GLN A 105 11.54 -9.55 16.75
C GLN A 105 12.20 -8.74 17.87
N GLU A 106 13.26 -7.98 17.55
CA GLU A 106 13.90 -7.07 18.51
C GLU A 106 12.94 -5.98 18.99
N ILE A 107 12.21 -5.33 18.08
CA ILE A 107 11.19 -4.34 18.43
C ILE A 107 10.12 -4.96 19.33
N MET A 108 9.61 -6.15 18.97
CA MET A 108 8.61 -6.86 19.78
C MET A 108 9.13 -7.21 21.18
N SER A 109 10.41 -7.59 21.29
CA SER A 109 11.09 -7.85 22.57
C SER A 109 11.22 -6.58 23.42
N CYS A 110 11.52 -5.43 22.80
CA CYS A 110 11.54 -4.15 23.50
C CYS A 110 10.15 -3.75 23.98
N VAL A 111 9.13 -3.87 23.12
CA VAL A 111 7.74 -3.55 23.48
C VAL A 111 7.26 -4.42 24.65
N SER A 112 7.55 -5.73 24.65
CA SER A 112 7.11 -6.64 25.71
C SER A 112 7.74 -6.34 27.08
N LYS A 113 8.94 -5.73 27.11
CA LYS A 113 9.61 -5.28 28.35
C LYS A 113 9.08 -3.94 28.86
N ILE A 114 8.76 -3.02 27.95
CA ILE A 114 8.21 -1.70 28.30
C ILE A 114 6.76 -1.82 28.76
N PHE A 115 5.99 -2.71 28.12
CA PHE A 115 4.55 -2.84 28.31
C PHE A 115 4.12 -3.00 29.80
N PRO A 116 4.78 -3.84 30.63
CA PRO A 116 4.50 -3.93 32.05
C PRO A 116 4.80 -2.63 32.84
N GLU A 117 5.80 -1.85 32.44
CA GLU A 117 6.18 -0.60 33.12
C GLU A 117 5.16 0.53 32.88
N VAL A 118 4.41 0.48 31.77
CA VAL A 118 3.28 1.41 31.52
C VAL A 118 2.02 1.03 32.33
N SER A 119 2.09 -0.09 33.07
CA SER A 119 1.15 -0.59 34.09
C SER A 119 -0.23 -1.08 33.63
N ASP A 120 -0.73 -2.10 34.34
CA ASP A 120 -2.10 -2.61 34.32
C ASP A 120 -3.18 -1.50 34.40
N GLU A 121 -2.86 -0.38 35.05
CA GLU A 121 -3.79 0.73 35.24
C GLU A 121 -4.01 1.53 33.95
N PHE A 122 -2.97 1.68 33.12
CA PHE A 122 -3.11 2.26 31.78
C PHE A 122 -3.96 1.36 30.89
N PHE A 123 -3.70 0.04 30.89
CA PHE A 123 -4.47 -0.91 30.07
C PHE A 123 -5.93 -0.98 30.48
N LYS A 124 -6.25 -1.01 31.78
CA LYS A 124 -7.62 -0.92 32.27
C LYS A 124 -8.28 0.41 31.88
N LYS A 125 -7.62 1.56 32.10
CA LYS A 125 -8.18 2.88 31.72
C LYS A 125 -8.37 3.01 30.20
N PHE A 126 -7.43 2.51 29.40
CA PHE A 126 -7.48 2.54 27.94
C PHE A 126 -8.56 1.61 27.38
N LEU A 127 -8.63 0.35 27.83
CA LEU A 127 -9.65 -0.61 27.41
C LEU A 127 -11.05 -0.15 27.81
N ILE A 128 -11.24 0.32 29.05
CA ILE A 128 -12.52 0.88 29.51
C ILE A 128 -12.91 2.06 28.61
N LYS A 129 -12.02 3.03 28.40
CA LYS A 129 -12.33 4.19 27.54
C LYS A 129 -12.70 3.79 26.11
N LYS A 130 -12.01 2.81 25.51
CA LYS A 130 -12.28 2.35 24.13
C LYS A 130 -13.54 1.47 24.01
N LEU A 131 -13.82 0.63 25.02
CA LEU A 131 -15.02 -0.21 25.07
C LEU A 131 -16.29 0.63 25.26
N PHE A 132 -16.24 1.66 26.10
CA PHE A 132 -17.39 2.53 26.36
C PHE A 132 -17.60 3.62 25.29
N GLN A 133 -16.55 4.12 24.63
CA GLN A 133 -16.72 5.01 23.46
C GLN A 133 -17.42 4.33 22.27
N ASN A 134 -17.37 2.99 22.18
CA ASN A 134 -18.09 2.21 21.18
C ASN A 134 -19.49 1.76 21.65
N TYR A 135 -19.83 1.95 22.94
CA TYR A 135 -21.17 1.69 23.47
C TYR A 135 -22.11 2.87 23.24
N ASP A 136 -21.63 4.11 23.44
CA ASP A 136 -22.42 5.33 23.22
C ASP A 136 -22.67 5.67 21.74
N ARG A 137 -21.90 5.10 20.81
CA ARG A 137 -22.14 5.26 19.36
C ARG A 137 -23.18 4.28 18.77
N ARG A 138 -23.78 3.42 19.61
CA ARG A 138 -24.84 2.46 19.22
C ARG A 138 -26.19 2.79 19.85
N LYS A 139 -26.43 4.06 20.18
CA LYS A 139 -27.76 4.62 20.46
C LYS A 139 -28.07 5.72 19.46
#